data_AF-A0A1Y1U8F6-F1
#
_entry.id   AF-A0A1Y1U8F6-F1
#
_cell.length_a   1.000
_cell.length_b   1.000
_cell.length_c   1.000
_cell.angle_alpha   90.00
_cell.angle_beta   90.00
_cell.angle_gamma   90.00
#
_symmetry.space_group_name_H-M   'P 1'
#
loop_
_entity.id
_entity.type
_entity.pdbx_description
1 polymer ?
#
loop_
_entity_poly.entity_id
_entity_poly.type
_entity_poly.pdbx_seq_one_letter_code
_entity_poly.pdbx_strand_id
1 'polypeptide(L)'
;MVFVRSVILRVSPVLGSSFYVRRARRNITVAFFVGLITTGLVLSCLSFGDKATACSDVPTDNDTISTHAKVTGRRPSVRPGFTILTPSYKRESLLPAFLSTYASGNIPSLTSVIIQWVDQDSAPSDGFAQSLAKYPVPVYIVRTVDRSLNDRFRWPIPSSKVIASNVHEQGRSSLSDADVVLSIDDDLTFNVVDIEAGYQVFHEYASLGNPRMVGYFARDIESGLYHYPARPTYNIVLTKGAFLLTEWLTAYWADDLAQVRDYVTPGQPGRNCEDILMSYVVANKTGHPPLFYEAVGVDAGDRKENHGISINHPNLLSHRTTCVQLFEKHYGGSPLVSTSVQIRRRLQPLTAHH
;
A
#
# COMPACT_ATOMS: atom_id res chain seq x y z
N MET A 1 -2.28 60.39 -5.88
CA MET A 1 -1.39 59.82 -4.85
C MET A 1 -1.35 58.32 -5.08
N VAL A 2 -0.16 57.80 -5.46
CA VAL A 2 0.30 56.38 -5.53
C VAL A 2 -0.49 55.42 -6.45
N PHE A 3 -0.11 55.19 -7.72
CA PHE A 3 0.95 54.31 -8.30
C PHE A 3 0.88 52.81 -7.96
N VAL A 4 0.60 51.97 -8.97
CA VAL A 4 1.10 50.59 -9.07
C VAL A 4 1.83 50.46 -10.40
N ARG A 5 3.11 50.08 -10.31
CA ARG A 5 4.05 49.88 -11.42
C ARG A 5 3.88 48.49 -12.02
N SER A 6 3.74 48.43 -13.34
CA SER A 6 4.08 47.26 -14.15
C SER A 6 5.60 47.21 -14.33
N VAL A 7 6.23 46.06 -14.08
CA VAL A 7 7.61 45.79 -14.50
C VAL A 7 7.59 44.62 -15.48
N ILE A 8 7.83 44.97 -16.74
CA ILE A 8 8.21 44.08 -17.83
C ILE A 8 9.74 44.11 -17.87
N LEU A 9 10.41 42.96 -17.84
CA LEU A 9 11.81 42.84 -18.23
C LEU A 9 11.96 41.81 -19.34
N ARG A 10 12.33 42.33 -20.52
CA ARG A 10 12.85 41.60 -21.68
C ARG A 10 14.33 41.31 -21.45
N VAL A 11 14.80 40.16 -21.96
CA VAL A 11 16.17 40.03 -22.48
C VAL A 11 16.10 39.35 -23.86
N SER A 12 16.73 40.00 -24.83
CA SER A 12 16.77 39.67 -26.26
C SER A 12 17.84 38.63 -26.63
N PRO A 13 17.77 38.01 -27.83
CA PRO A 13 18.66 36.94 -28.27
C PRO A 13 19.94 37.47 -28.94
N VAL A 14 21.01 36.69 -28.90
CA VAL A 14 22.22 36.91 -29.71
C VAL A 14 22.27 35.86 -30.83
N LEU A 15 22.37 36.37 -32.07
CA LEU A 15 22.57 35.66 -33.33
C LEU A 15 24.02 35.20 -33.50
N GLY A 16 24.22 34.07 -34.19
CA GLY A 16 25.51 33.62 -34.70
C GLY A 16 25.35 32.48 -35.70
N SER A 17 25.37 32.84 -36.98
CA SER A 17 25.12 32.04 -38.18
C SER A 17 26.28 31.10 -38.58
N SER A 18 25.94 29.93 -39.16
CA SER A 18 26.60 29.45 -40.40
C SER A 18 25.76 28.38 -41.11
N PHE A 19 25.52 28.61 -42.40
CA PHE A 19 24.84 27.71 -43.33
C PHE A 19 25.80 26.63 -43.83
N TYR A 20 25.32 25.38 -43.93
CA TYR A 20 25.74 24.49 -45.01
C TYR A 20 24.55 23.65 -45.48
N VAL A 21 24.07 23.96 -46.68
CA VAL A 21 23.02 23.24 -47.39
C VAL A 21 23.66 22.11 -48.18
N ARG A 22 23.25 20.86 -47.95
CA ARG A 22 23.31 19.81 -48.98
C ARG A 22 21.94 19.19 -49.18
N ARG A 23 21.40 19.47 -50.37
CA ARG A 23 20.15 18.99 -50.92
C ARG A 23 20.33 17.56 -51.40
N ALA A 24 19.56 16.62 -50.87
CA ALA A 24 19.36 15.31 -51.47
C ALA A 24 17.87 14.97 -51.44
N ARG A 25 17.23 15.03 -52.62
CA ARG A 25 15.85 14.60 -52.84
C ARG A 25 15.80 13.07 -52.76
N ARG A 26 14.93 12.52 -51.91
CA ARG A 26 14.42 11.15 -52.06
C ARG A 26 12.89 11.18 -51.95
N ASN A 27 12.26 10.69 -53.00
CA ASN A 27 10.81 10.50 -53.09
C ASN A 27 10.38 9.47 -52.05
N ILE A 28 9.44 9.83 -51.18
CA ILE A 28 8.73 8.88 -50.32
C ILE A 28 7.28 8.86 -50.80
N THR A 29 6.88 7.71 -51.34
CA THR A 29 5.50 7.35 -51.65
C THR A 29 4.73 7.20 -50.34
N VAL A 30 3.71 8.04 -50.12
CA VAL A 30 2.79 7.89 -48.99
C VAL A 30 1.73 6.87 -49.38
N ALA A 31 1.80 5.67 -48.78
CA ALA A 31 0.73 4.69 -48.84
C ALA A 31 -0.24 4.94 -47.67
N PHE A 32 -1.49 5.25 -47.97
CA PHE A 32 -2.57 5.28 -46.99
C PHE A 32 -2.99 3.84 -46.67
N PHE A 33 -2.70 3.36 -45.47
CA PHE A 33 -3.36 2.20 -44.89
C PHE A 33 -4.52 2.68 -44.01
N VAL A 34 -5.74 2.48 -44.47
CA VAL A 34 -6.95 2.56 -43.64
C VAL A 34 -7.06 1.23 -42.90
N GLY A 35 -6.55 1.19 -41.67
CA GLY A 35 -6.80 0.09 -40.73
C GLY A 35 -7.98 0.45 -39.85
N LEU A 36 -9.11 -0.25 -40.01
CA LEU A 36 -10.21 -0.25 -39.04
C LEU A 36 -9.68 -0.87 -37.73
N ILE A 37 -9.53 -0.06 -36.68
CA ILE A 37 -9.43 -0.57 -35.31
C ILE A 37 -10.83 -0.53 -34.74
N THR A 38 -11.51 -1.67 -34.69
CA THR A 38 -12.76 -1.83 -33.94
C THR A 38 -12.42 -1.92 -32.45
N THR A 39 -12.51 -0.81 -31.72
CA THR A 39 -12.59 -0.82 -30.25
C THR A 39 -13.97 -1.30 -29.83
N GLY A 40 -14.06 -2.56 -29.41
CA GLY A 40 -15.27 -3.11 -28.80
C GLY A 40 -15.41 -2.58 -27.37
N LEU A 41 -16.21 -1.53 -27.17
CA LEU A 41 -16.76 -1.15 -25.87
C LEU A 41 -17.84 -2.17 -25.50
N VAL A 42 -17.55 -3.09 -24.58
CA VAL A 42 -18.59 -3.94 -23.97
C VAL A 42 -19.10 -3.23 -22.73
N LEU A 43 -20.17 -2.48 -22.88
CA LEU A 43 -20.94 -1.91 -21.78
C LEU A 43 -21.91 -2.98 -21.28
N SER A 44 -21.55 -3.72 -20.23
CA SER A 44 -22.48 -4.60 -19.53
C SER A 44 -23.04 -3.89 -18.29
N CYS A 45 -24.11 -3.12 -18.47
CA CYS A 45 -24.95 -2.68 -17.35
C CYS A 45 -26.02 -3.74 -17.10
N LEU A 46 -25.99 -4.39 -15.93
CA LEU A 46 -27.13 -5.16 -15.44
C LEU A 46 -28.03 -4.23 -14.63
N SER A 47 -29.24 -4.01 -15.15
CA SER A 47 -30.26 -3.18 -14.52
C SER A 47 -30.96 -3.97 -13.41
N PHE A 48 -30.81 -3.54 -12.16
CA PHE A 48 -31.81 -3.79 -11.12
C PHE A 48 -32.02 -2.50 -10.30
N GLY A 49 -33.28 -2.06 -10.31
CA GLY A 49 -33.93 -1.02 -9.50
C GLY A 49 -33.09 -0.01 -8.71
N ASP A 50 -33.26 1.27 -9.06
CA ASP A 50 -33.10 2.49 -8.26
C ASP A 50 -32.23 2.39 -6.99
N LYS A 51 -30.91 2.49 -7.17
CA LYS A 51 -29.98 3.26 -6.31
C LYS A 51 -28.57 3.28 -6.92
N ALA A 52 -28.00 4.49 -6.97
CA ALA A 52 -26.64 4.91 -7.31
C ALA A 52 -25.64 3.87 -7.86
N THR A 53 -25.24 4.07 -9.12
CA THR A 53 -24.19 3.31 -9.82
C THR A 53 -22.81 3.92 -9.57
N ALA A 54 -21.85 3.12 -9.09
CA ALA A 54 -20.43 3.42 -9.20
C ALA A 54 -19.88 2.63 -10.40
N CYS A 55 -19.41 3.35 -11.43
CA CYS A 55 -18.66 2.76 -12.53
C CYS A 55 -17.18 3.06 -12.31
N SER A 56 -16.38 2.02 -12.09
CA SER A 56 -14.92 2.10 -12.15
C SER A 56 -14.47 1.72 -13.55
N ASP A 57 -13.76 2.62 -14.22
CA ASP A 57 -13.07 2.32 -15.48
C ASP A 57 -11.82 1.48 -15.16
N VAL A 58 -11.85 0.19 -15.53
CA VAL A 58 -10.68 -0.70 -15.42
C VAL A 58 -9.91 -0.66 -16.76
N PRO A 59 -8.62 -0.29 -16.78
CA PRO A 59 -7.79 -0.46 -17.96
C PRO A 59 -7.59 -1.95 -18.25
N THR A 60 -7.93 -2.41 -19.45
CA THR A 60 -7.58 -3.75 -19.92
C THR A 60 -6.13 -3.75 -20.40
N ASP A 61 -5.19 -4.16 -19.57
CA ASP A 61 -3.83 -4.47 -20.04
C ASP A 61 -3.84 -5.82 -20.78
N ASN A 62 -3.42 -5.78 -22.04
CA ASN A 62 -3.15 -6.97 -22.86
C ASN A 62 -1.79 -7.57 -22.43
N ASP A 63 -1.75 -8.18 -21.25
CA ASP A 63 -0.61 -9.02 -20.88
C ASP A 63 -0.76 -10.40 -21.51
N THR A 64 0.15 -10.71 -22.43
CA THR A 64 0.28 -12.03 -23.06
C THR A 64 0.59 -13.06 -21.98
N ILE A 65 -0.44 -13.81 -21.56
CA ILE A 65 -0.33 -14.91 -20.59
C ILE A 65 0.65 -15.95 -21.12
N SER A 66 1.78 -16.12 -20.43
CA SER A 66 2.66 -17.28 -20.59
C SER A 66 1.88 -18.54 -20.21
N THR A 67 1.55 -19.35 -21.20
CA THR A 67 0.73 -20.56 -21.08
C THR A 67 1.50 -21.70 -20.42
N HIS A 68 1.75 -21.65 -19.11
CA HIS A 68 2.17 -22.82 -18.33
C HIS A 68 1.59 -22.94 -16.91
N ALA A 69 0.70 -22.04 -16.49
CA ALA A 69 -0.06 -22.25 -15.25
C ALA A 69 -1.23 -23.20 -15.49
N LYS A 70 -1.12 -24.42 -14.96
CA LYS A 70 -2.21 -25.40 -14.88
C LYS A 70 -3.31 -24.81 -13.99
N VAL A 71 -4.33 -24.19 -14.60
CA VAL A 71 -5.51 -23.65 -13.89
C VAL A 71 -6.31 -24.83 -13.36
N THR A 72 -5.98 -25.29 -12.16
CA THR A 72 -6.79 -26.24 -11.39
C THR A 72 -7.74 -25.44 -10.50
N GLY A 73 -9.03 -25.71 -10.65
CA GLY A 73 -10.15 -24.96 -10.09
C GLY A 73 -10.14 -24.74 -8.58
N ARG A 74 -10.38 -23.48 -8.21
CA ARG A 74 -11.37 -22.96 -7.24
C ARG A 74 -11.00 -21.50 -7.01
N ARG A 75 -11.83 -20.56 -7.45
CA ARG A 75 -11.65 -19.12 -7.20
C ARG A 75 -11.57 -18.94 -5.67
N PRO A 76 -10.46 -18.44 -5.09
CA PRO A 76 -10.39 -18.23 -3.65
C PRO A 76 -11.52 -17.29 -3.25
N SER A 77 -12.44 -17.75 -2.41
CA SER A 77 -13.49 -16.89 -1.87
C SER A 77 -12.86 -16.07 -0.74
N VAL A 78 -12.33 -14.89 -1.06
CA VAL A 78 -11.91 -13.92 -0.05
C VAL A 78 -13.18 -13.44 0.66
N ARG A 79 -13.28 -13.68 1.97
CA ARG A 79 -14.42 -13.23 2.76
C ARG A 79 -14.48 -11.70 2.74
N PRO A 80 -15.70 -11.11 2.70
CA PRO A 80 -15.86 -9.68 2.79
C PRO A 80 -15.33 -9.13 4.12
N GLY A 81 -14.75 -7.94 4.04
CA GLY A 81 -14.24 -7.17 5.17
C GLY A 81 -12.73 -7.31 5.35
N PHE A 82 -12.19 -6.46 6.23
CA PHE A 82 -10.77 -6.47 6.58
C PHE A 82 -10.53 -6.06 8.03
N THR A 83 -9.40 -6.49 8.56
CA THR A 83 -8.91 -6.08 9.89
C THR A 83 -7.78 -5.07 9.75
N ILE A 84 -7.80 -4.00 10.55
CA ILE A 84 -6.63 -3.14 10.70
C ILE A 84 -5.64 -3.79 11.65
N LEU A 85 -4.37 -3.82 11.26
CA LEU A 85 -3.26 -4.25 12.09
C LEU A 85 -2.26 -3.10 12.24
N THR A 86 -2.04 -2.65 13.48
CA THR A 86 -1.18 -1.50 13.76
C THR A 86 -0.18 -1.80 14.89
N PRO A 87 1.13 -1.84 14.60
CA PRO A 87 2.14 -1.90 15.64
C PRO A 87 2.27 -0.56 16.34
N SER A 88 2.35 -0.58 17.68
CA SER A 88 2.61 0.62 18.48
C SER A 88 3.74 0.37 19.49
N TYR A 89 4.71 1.28 19.50
CA TYR A 89 5.85 1.27 20.41
C TYR A 89 6.04 2.66 21.01
N LYS A 90 5.83 2.79 22.33
CA LYS A 90 6.00 4.05 23.08
C LYS A 90 5.20 5.25 22.51
N ARG A 91 4.05 4.98 21.90
CA ARG A 91 3.22 5.97 21.19
C ARG A 91 1.73 5.87 21.57
N GLU A 92 1.43 5.42 22.78
CA GLU A 92 0.05 5.32 23.27
C GLU A 92 -0.74 6.62 23.08
N SER A 93 -0.07 7.77 23.21
CA SER A 93 -0.68 9.10 23.03
C SER A 93 -1.25 9.37 21.64
N LEU A 94 -0.85 8.62 20.60
CA LEU A 94 -1.38 8.73 19.23
C LEU A 94 -2.62 7.85 19.02
N LEU A 95 -2.72 6.74 19.76
CA LEU A 95 -3.75 5.72 19.57
C LEU A 95 -5.20 6.24 19.76
N PRO A 96 -5.51 7.16 20.69
CA PRO A 96 -6.86 7.72 20.78
C PRO A 96 -7.34 8.40 19.50
N ALA A 97 -6.45 9.16 18.82
CA ALA A 97 -6.78 9.83 17.55
C ALA A 97 -6.89 8.82 16.41
N PHE A 98 -5.98 7.85 16.37
CA PHE A 98 -6.01 6.74 15.42
C PHE A 98 -7.33 5.94 15.51
N LEU A 99 -7.70 5.50 16.72
CA LEU A 99 -8.94 4.76 16.96
C LEU A 99 -10.18 5.62 16.73
N SER A 100 -10.14 6.91 17.08
CA SER A 100 -11.24 7.83 16.73
C SER A 100 -11.48 7.93 15.23
N THR A 101 -10.44 7.78 14.42
CA THR A 101 -10.55 7.80 12.96
C THR A 101 -11.13 6.49 12.44
N TYR A 102 -10.55 5.36 12.85
CA TYR A 102 -10.83 4.08 12.22
C TYR A 102 -11.90 3.23 12.94
N ALA A 103 -11.94 3.24 14.28
CA ALA A 103 -12.79 2.36 15.07
C ALA A 103 -14.18 2.96 15.41
N SER A 104 -14.51 4.15 14.89
CA SER A 104 -15.79 4.84 15.16
C SER A 104 -16.99 4.30 14.35
N GLY A 105 -16.82 3.23 13.55
CA GLY A 105 -17.89 2.63 12.76
C GLY A 105 -18.19 3.30 11.42
N ASN A 106 -17.29 4.17 10.94
CA ASN A 106 -17.45 4.91 9.69
C ASN A 106 -16.80 4.23 8.47
N ILE A 107 -16.27 3.02 8.62
CA ILE A 107 -15.69 2.22 7.54
C ILE A 107 -16.51 0.94 7.42
N PRO A 108 -17.40 0.83 6.41
CA PRO A 108 -18.33 -0.29 6.28
C PRO A 108 -17.66 -1.66 6.25
N SER A 109 -16.50 -1.77 5.62
CA SER A 109 -15.79 -3.05 5.46
C SER A 109 -14.84 -3.38 6.61
N LEU A 110 -14.68 -2.51 7.61
CA LEU A 110 -13.79 -2.77 8.74
C LEU A 110 -14.43 -3.71 9.75
N THR A 111 -13.82 -4.87 9.98
CA THR A 111 -14.34 -5.89 10.92
C THR A 111 -13.74 -5.77 12.32
N SER A 112 -12.46 -5.39 12.42
CA SER A 112 -11.79 -5.22 13.71
C SER A 112 -10.50 -4.39 13.57
N VAL A 113 -10.02 -3.88 14.70
CA VAL A 113 -8.70 -3.24 14.84
C VAL A 113 -7.87 -4.06 15.82
N ILE A 114 -6.65 -4.42 15.42
CA ILE A 114 -5.67 -5.10 16.25
C ILE A 114 -4.48 -4.17 16.45
N ILE A 115 -4.30 -3.71 17.67
CA ILE A 115 -3.12 -2.96 18.11
C ILE A 115 -2.10 -3.98 18.60
N GLN A 116 -1.01 -4.12 17.87
CA GLN A 116 0.12 -4.92 18.28
C GLN A 116 1.00 -4.09 19.21
N TRP A 117 0.90 -4.38 20.50
CA TRP A 117 1.63 -3.71 21.54
C TRP A 117 3.07 -4.22 21.58
N VAL A 118 3.96 -3.47 20.94
CA VAL A 118 5.38 -3.81 20.76
C VAL A 118 6.19 -3.53 22.02
N ASP A 119 5.74 -2.58 22.85
CA ASP A 119 6.42 -2.25 24.09
C ASP A 119 6.33 -3.40 25.09
N GLN A 120 7.47 -4.08 25.29
CA GLN A 120 7.60 -5.20 26.22
C GLN A 120 7.85 -4.73 27.66
N ASP A 121 8.23 -3.47 27.85
CA ASP A 121 8.57 -2.92 29.17
C ASP A 121 7.36 -2.29 29.88
N SER A 122 6.29 -2.01 29.14
CA SER A 122 5.09 -1.35 29.65
C SER A 122 3.81 -2.06 29.22
N ALA A 123 2.76 -1.94 30.02
CA ALA A 123 1.40 -2.27 29.59
C ALA A 123 0.70 -0.98 29.12
N PRO A 124 -0.33 -1.09 28.26
CA PRO A 124 -1.19 0.05 27.98
C PRO A 124 -1.78 0.59 29.29
N SER A 125 -1.94 1.91 29.40
CA SER A 125 -2.52 2.49 30.61
C SER A 125 -3.96 1.99 30.84
N ASP A 126 -4.36 1.83 32.10
CA ASP A 126 -5.72 1.40 32.45
C ASP A 126 -6.78 2.34 31.85
N GLY A 127 -6.51 3.65 31.86
CA GLY A 127 -7.39 4.65 31.26
C GLY A 127 -7.54 4.45 29.75
N PHE A 128 -6.45 4.16 29.03
CA PHE A 128 -6.51 3.86 27.61
C PHE A 128 -7.26 2.54 27.34
N ALA A 129 -6.96 1.48 28.08
CA ALA A 129 -7.62 0.18 27.95
C ALA A 129 -9.14 0.28 28.20
N GLN A 130 -9.56 1.02 29.23
CA GLN A 130 -10.98 1.28 29.52
C GLN A 130 -11.65 2.12 28.42
N SER A 131 -10.91 3.06 27.82
CA SER A 131 -11.43 3.91 26.76
C SER A 131 -11.87 3.15 25.51
N LEU A 132 -11.41 1.90 25.32
CA LEU A 132 -11.79 1.05 24.19
C LEU A 132 -13.30 0.77 24.14
N ALA A 133 -13.97 0.75 25.30
CA ALA A 133 -15.40 0.45 25.42
C ALA A 133 -16.31 1.43 24.66
N LYS A 134 -15.81 2.63 24.29
CA LYS A 134 -16.57 3.62 23.53
C LYS A 134 -16.66 3.33 22.03
N TYR A 135 -15.80 2.45 21.51
CA TYR A 135 -15.75 2.16 20.08
C TYR A 135 -16.71 1.01 19.71
N PRO A 136 -17.55 1.17 18.67
CA PRO A 136 -18.44 0.11 18.20
C PRO A 136 -17.71 -1.00 17.44
N VAL A 137 -16.54 -0.70 16.87
CA VAL A 137 -15.71 -1.70 16.18
C VAL A 137 -14.94 -2.53 17.22
N PRO A 138 -14.86 -3.86 17.08
CA PRO A 138 -13.97 -4.71 17.88
C PRO A 138 -12.52 -4.21 17.86
N VAL A 139 -11.97 -3.89 19.03
CA VAL A 139 -10.57 -3.50 19.21
C VAL A 139 -9.89 -4.50 20.13
N TYR A 140 -8.74 -5.01 19.68
CA TYR A 140 -7.89 -5.91 20.44
C TYR A 140 -6.51 -5.29 20.61
N ILE A 141 -5.98 -5.31 21.82
CA ILE A 141 -4.58 -5.03 22.09
C ILE A 141 -3.90 -6.36 22.34
N VAL A 142 -2.90 -6.69 21.53
CA VAL A 142 -2.18 -7.96 21.59
C VAL A 142 -0.71 -7.71 21.87
N ARG A 143 -0.12 -8.46 22.81
CA ARG A 143 1.33 -8.40 23.08
C ARG A 143 2.08 -9.07 21.94
N THR A 144 3.06 -8.38 21.35
CA THR A 144 3.96 -9.01 20.37
C THR A 144 4.90 -10.00 21.04
N VAL A 145 5.56 -10.86 20.25
CA VAL A 145 6.54 -11.83 20.77
C VAL A 145 7.83 -11.11 21.09
N ASP A 146 8.29 -10.27 20.16
CA ASP A 146 9.55 -9.54 20.24
C ASP A 146 9.33 -8.05 19.91
N ARG A 147 10.40 -7.26 20.02
CA ARG A 147 10.40 -5.84 19.59
C ARG A 147 10.64 -5.68 18.08
N SER A 148 10.37 -6.72 17.30
CA SER A 148 10.66 -6.76 15.86
C SER A 148 9.50 -6.22 15.03
N LEU A 149 9.82 -5.46 13.97
CA LEU A 149 8.81 -5.05 12.98
C LEU A 149 8.21 -6.24 12.24
N ASN A 150 8.94 -7.36 12.16
CA ASN A 150 8.46 -8.62 11.59
C ASN A 150 7.21 -9.14 12.29
N ASP A 151 7.02 -8.82 13.58
CA ASP A 151 5.86 -9.30 14.35
C ASP A 151 4.54 -8.79 13.77
N ARG A 152 4.57 -7.71 12.97
CA ARG A 152 3.42 -7.25 12.19
C ARG A 152 2.92 -8.24 11.15
N PHE A 153 3.69 -9.28 10.85
CA PHE A 153 3.28 -10.31 9.91
C PHE A 153 2.94 -11.64 10.58
N ARG A 154 2.90 -11.72 11.92
CA ARG A 154 2.51 -12.95 12.61
C ARG A 154 1.01 -13.19 12.46
N TRP A 155 0.66 -14.27 11.77
CA TRP A 155 -0.72 -14.69 11.56
C TRP A 155 -0.85 -16.22 11.53
N PRO A 156 -1.87 -16.83 12.16
CA PRO A 156 -2.91 -16.21 13.01
C PRO A 156 -2.38 -15.72 14.36
N ILE A 157 -3.13 -14.85 15.03
CA ILE A 157 -2.78 -14.29 16.34
C ILE A 157 -3.51 -15.10 17.43
N PRO A 158 -2.80 -15.77 18.36
CA PRO A 158 -3.45 -16.51 19.44
C PRO A 158 -4.23 -15.59 20.38
N SER A 159 -5.42 -16.01 20.81
CA SER A 159 -6.23 -15.26 21.79
C SER A 159 -5.51 -15.06 23.13
N SER A 160 -4.56 -15.95 23.48
CA SER A 160 -3.69 -15.82 24.65
C SER A 160 -2.75 -14.62 24.61
N LYS A 161 -2.57 -13.98 23.43
CA LYS A 161 -1.80 -12.74 23.29
C LYS A 161 -2.61 -11.49 23.59
N VAL A 162 -3.94 -11.58 23.71
CA VAL A 162 -4.81 -10.43 23.98
C VAL A 162 -4.61 -9.95 25.42
N ILE A 163 -4.16 -8.71 25.58
CA ILE A 163 -3.93 -8.07 26.89
C ILE A 163 -5.03 -7.07 27.27
N ALA A 164 -5.75 -6.52 26.29
CA ALA A 164 -6.93 -5.69 26.51
C ALA A 164 -7.83 -5.73 25.27
N SER A 165 -9.14 -5.56 25.45
CA SER A 165 -10.11 -5.50 24.34
C SER A 165 -11.45 -4.96 24.82
N ASN A 166 -12.23 -4.37 23.92
CA ASN A 166 -13.66 -4.08 24.14
C ASN A 166 -14.58 -5.28 23.83
N VAL A 167 -14.01 -6.44 23.49
CA VAL A 167 -14.74 -7.68 23.21
C VAL A 167 -14.63 -8.63 24.40
N HIS A 168 -15.76 -9.20 24.80
CA HIS A 168 -15.83 -10.26 25.82
C HIS A 168 -14.99 -11.48 25.41
N GLU A 169 -14.45 -12.19 26.39
CA GLU A 169 -13.52 -13.31 26.16
C GLU A 169 -14.06 -14.37 25.18
N GLN A 170 -15.34 -14.73 25.31
CA GLN A 170 -16.01 -15.69 24.42
C GLN A 170 -16.12 -15.18 22.97
N GLY A 171 -16.12 -13.87 22.76
CA GLY A 171 -16.14 -13.24 21.44
C GLY A 171 -14.77 -13.16 20.76
N ARG A 172 -13.67 -13.48 21.46
CA ARG A 172 -12.30 -13.38 20.94
C ARG A 172 -11.93 -14.48 19.94
N SER A 173 -12.80 -15.48 19.74
CA SER A 173 -12.58 -16.53 18.74
C SER A 173 -12.42 -15.97 17.32
N SER A 174 -12.94 -14.78 17.06
CA SER A 174 -12.90 -14.13 15.73
C SER A 174 -11.68 -13.24 15.48
N LEU A 175 -10.73 -13.15 16.42
CA LEU A 175 -9.55 -12.26 16.31
C LEU A 175 -8.80 -12.43 14.99
N SER A 176 -8.72 -13.66 14.47
CA SER A 176 -8.00 -13.98 13.23
C SER A 176 -8.91 -14.55 12.14
N ASP A 177 -10.17 -14.14 12.13
CA ASP A 177 -11.15 -14.53 11.11
C ASP A 177 -11.10 -13.61 9.87
N ALA A 178 -10.12 -12.73 9.71
CA ALA A 178 -10.01 -11.93 8.49
C ALA A 178 -9.15 -12.65 7.42
N ASP A 179 -9.55 -12.53 6.16
CA ASP A 179 -8.72 -12.94 5.02
C ASP A 179 -7.84 -11.78 4.52
N VAL A 180 -8.22 -10.54 4.87
CA VAL A 180 -7.56 -9.30 4.45
C VAL A 180 -7.20 -8.46 5.66
N VAL A 181 -5.97 -7.94 5.67
CA VAL A 181 -5.52 -6.98 6.67
C VAL A 181 -5.09 -5.68 6.01
N LEU A 182 -5.42 -4.55 6.65
CA LEU A 182 -4.74 -3.28 6.41
C LEU A 182 -3.62 -3.15 7.44
N SER A 183 -2.37 -3.33 7.02
CA SER A 183 -1.22 -2.97 7.84
C SER A 183 -1.01 -1.46 7.75
N ILE A 184 -1.03 -0.77 8.88
CA ILE A 184 -0.86 0.68 8.96
C ILE A 184 -0.12 1.10 10.22
N ASP A 185 0.80 2.06 10.10
CA ASP A 185 1.54 2.58 11.26
C ASP A 185 0.65 3.45 12.17
N ASP A 186 0.95 3.47 13.47
CA ASP A 186 0.15 4.12 14.51
C ASP A 186 0.17 5.65 14.47
N ASP A 187 1.04 6.22 13.64
CA ASP A 187 1.21 7.64 13.38
C ASP A 187 0.61 8.09 12.04
N LEU A 188 -0.05 7.19 11.31
CA LEU A 188 -0.67 7.48 10.02
C LEU A 188 -2.20 7.45 10.08
N THR A 189 -2.81 8.55 9.63
CA THR A 189 -4.26 8.60 9.38
C THR A 189 -4.59 9.01 7.95
N PHE A 190 -5.50 8.29 7.31
CA PHE A 190 -6.09 8.62 6.02
C PHE A 190 -7.57 8.94 6.19
N ASN A 191 -8.17 9.59 5.20
CA ASN A 191 -9.62 9.74 5.15
C ASN A 191 -10.27 8.33 5.07
N VAL A 192 -11.28 8.08 5.91
CA VAL A 192 -12.00 6.80 5.97
C VAL A 192 -12.60 6.38 4.61
N VAL A 193 -12.97 7.34 3.76
CA VAL A 193 -13.47 7.08 2.41
C VAL A 193 -12.37 6.51 1.50
N ASP A 194 -11.13 6.99 1.66
CA ASP A 194 -10.00 6.48 0.88
C ASP A 194 -9.54 5.11 1.39
N ILE A 195 -9.65 4.86 2.70
CA ILE A 195 -9.46 3.51 3.27
C ILE A 195 -10.45 2.51 2.69
N GLU A 196 -11.74 2.86 2.71
CA GLU A 196 -12.78 1.99 2.14
C GLU A 196 -12.56 1.75 0.65
N ALA A 197 -12.29 2.80 -0.13
CA ALA A 197 -12.04 2.68 -1.56
C ALA A 197 -10.79 1.84 -1.88
N GLY A 198 -9.70 1.99 -1.11
CA GLY A 198 -8.52 1.14 -1.24
C GLY A 198 -8.81 -0.34 -0.97
N TYR A 199 -9.66 -0.63 0.04
CA TYR A 199 -10.12 -1.99 0.30
C TYR A 199 -10.96 -2.53 -0.87
N GLN A 200 -11.88 -1.74 -1.42
CA GLN A 200 -12.71 -2.19 -2.55
C GLN A 200 -11.87 -2.54 -3.78
N VAL A 201 -10.84 -1.74 -4.08
CA VAL A 201 -9.87 -2.05 -5.13
C VAL A 201 -9.16 -3.37 -4.84
N PHE A 202 -8.67 -3.56 -3.61
CA PHE A 202 -8.02 -4.82 -3.21
C PHE A 202 -8.96 -6.00 -3.41
N HIS A 203 -10.19 -5.88 -2.89
CA HIS A 203 -11.20 -6.94 -2.92
C HIS A 203 -11.61 -7.29 -4.35
N GLU A 204 -11.75 -6.31 -5.24
CA GLU A 204 -12.06 -6.52 -6.65
C GLU A 204 -10.99 -7.39 -7.33
N TYR A 205 -9.71 -6.98 -7.24
CA TYR A 205 -8.59 -7.72 -7.81
C TYR A 205 -8.44 -9.12 -7.20
N ALA A 206 -8.55 -9.24 -5.88
CA ALA A 206 -8.49 -10.52 -5.19
C ALA A 206 -9.65 -11.44 -5.58
N SER A 207 -10.87 -10.89 -5.69
CA SER A 207 -12.04 -11.64 -6.12
C SER A 207 -11.84 -12.18 -7.52
N LEU A 208 -11.17 -11.46 -8.43
CA LEU A 208 -10.87 -11.91 -9.80
C LEU A 208 -9.76 -12.97 -9.88
N GLY A 209 -9.22 -13.43 -8.75
CA GLY A 209 -8.11 -14.39 -8.72
C GLY A 209 -6.75 -13.75 -9.03
N ASN A 210 -6.66 -12.42 -8.95
CA ASN A 210 -5.46 -11.63 -9.19
C ASN A 210 -5.19 -10.73 -7.97
N PRO A 211 -5.00 -11.30 -6.76
CA PRO A 211 -4.77 -10.49 -5.58
C PRO A 211 -3.44 -9.73 -5.69
N ARG A 212 -3.48 -8.45 -5.37
CA ARG A 212 -2.33 -7.52 -5.39
C ARG A 212 -2.29 -6.76 -4.08
N MET A 213 -1.10 -6.46 -3.56
CA MET A 213 -1.01 -5.49 -2.48
C MET A 213 -1.50 -4.13 -2.99
N VAL A 214 -2.43 -3.52 -2.27
CA VAL A 214 -2.89 -2.15 -2.53
C VAL A 214 -2.35 -1.26 -1.42
N GLY A 215 -1.54 -0.27 -1.74
CA GLY A 215 -0.90 0.57 -0.73
C GLY A 215 -0.84 2.05 -1.07
N TYR A 216 -0.60 2.86 -0.05
CA TYR A 216 -0.60 4.33 -0.13
C TYR A 216 0.79 4.95 -0.30
N PHE A 217 1.85 4.12 -0.31
CA PHE A 217 3.24 4.57 -0.42
C PHE A 217 4.00 3.72 -1.43
N ALA A 218 4.07 4.17 -2.67
CA ALA A 218 4.83 3.48 -3.73
C ALA A 218 6.34 3.78 -3.67
N ARG A 219 7.16 2.79 -4.02
CA ARG A 219 8.61 2.94 -4.21
C ARG A 219 9.07 2.09 -5.38
N ASP A 220 10.25 2.42 -5.88
CA ASP A 220 10.83 1.78 -7.05
C ASP A 220 12.13 1.09 -6.68
N ILE A 221 12.32 -0.13 -7.20
CA ILE A 221 13.57 -0.88 -7.12
C ILE A 221 14.04 -1.18 -8.54
N GLU A 222 15.18 -0.63 -8.93
CA GLU A 222 15.73 -0.82 -10.27
C GLU A 222 17.17 -1.31 -10.17
N SER A 223 17.49 -2.41 -10.85
CA SER A 223 18.85 -2.99 -10.88
C SER A 223 19.45 -3.20 -9.48
N GLY A 224 18.64 -3.73 -8.55
CA GLY A 224 19.05 -3.98 -7.16
C GLY A 224 19.18 -2.72 -6.30
N LEU A 225 18.76 -1.55 -6.78
CA LEU A 225 18.85 -0.27 -6.07
C LEU A 225 17.47 0.21 -5.62
N TYR A 226 17.35 0.62 -4.36
CA TYR A 226 16.12 1.20 -3.82
C TYR A 226 16.04 2.70 -4.12
N HIS A 227 14.93 3.15 -4.69
CA HIS A 227 14.71 4.55 -5.07
C HIS A 227 13.54 5.21 -4.30
N TYR A 228 13.80 6.46 -3.88
CA TYR A 228 12.81 7.37 -3.31
C TYR A 228 13.10 8.81 -3.80
N PRO A 229 12.09 9.56 -4.28
CA PRO A 229 10.70 9.16 -4.52
C PRO A 229 10.59 8.04 -5.58
N ALA A 230 9.40 7.46 -5.72
CA ALA A 230 9.13 6.55 -6.84
C ALA A 230 9.37 7.28 -8.17
N ARG A 231 9.88 6.56 -9.17
CA ARG A 231 10.07 7.06 -10.53
C ARG A 231 8.71 6.96 -11.29
N PRO A 232 8.59 7.19 -12.63
CA PRO A 232 7.28 7.08 -13.27
C PRO A 232 6.73 5.64 -13.25
N THR A 233 7.55 4.68 -12.81
CA THR A 233 7.20 3.32 -12.45
C THR A 233 7.52 3.04 -10.98
N TYR A 234 6.85 2.04 -10.42
CA TYR A 234 7.09 1.50 -9.10
C TYR A 234 6.87 -0.02 -9.13
N ASN A 235 7.42 -0.72 -8.15
CA ASN A 235 7.27 -2.18 -8.04
C ASN A 235 7.11 -2.69 -6.61
N ILE A 236 7.09 -1.79 -5.63
CA ILE A 236 6.70 -2.09 -4.24
C ILE A 236 5.76 -1.03 -3.70
N VAL A 237 4.97 -1.41 -2.70
CA VAL A 237 4.22 -0.50 -1.82
C VAL A 237 4.59 -0.79 -0.37
N LEU A 238 4.78 0.23 0.45
CA LEU A 238 5.23 0.04 1.83
C LEU A 238 4.09 -0.46 2.73
N THR A 239 4.38 -1.45 3.58
CA THR A 239 3.41 -2.04 4.52
C THR A 239 3.03 -1.12 5.68
N LYS A 240 3.58 0.10 5.74
CA LYS A 240 3.11 1.16 6.64
C LYS A 240 1.71 1.69 6.30
N GLY A 241 1.16 1.29 5.15
CA GLY A 241 -0.19 1.60 4.72
C GLY A 241 -0.53 0.76 3.50
N ALA A 242 -0.79 -0.53 3.69
CA ALA A 242 -1.13 -1.44 2.60
C ALA A 242 -2.09 -2.54 3.03
N PHE A 243 -2.97 -2.94 2.11
CA PHE A 243 -3.81 -4.13 2.21
C PHE A 243 -3.04 -5.37 1.75
N LEU A 244 -3.14 -6.44 2.55
CA LEU A 244 -2.48 -7.72 2.32
C LEU A 244 -3.47 -8.87 2.58
N LEU A 245 -3.30 -9.99 1.86
CA LEU A 245 -3.93 -11.23 2.28
C LEU A 245 -3.21 -11.81 3.51
N THR A 246 -3.98 -12.39 4.44
CA THR A 246 -3.41 -13.04 5.62
C THR A 246 -2.57 -14.27 5.28
N GLU A 247 -2.81 -14.90 4.13
CA GLU A 247 -1.95 -15.96 3.60
C GLU A 247 -0.52 -15.47 3.31
N TRP A 248 -0.33 -14.19 2.95
CA TRP A 248 0.99 -13.60 2.70
C TRP A 248 1.73 -13.33 4.00
N LEU A 249 0.99 -12.96 5.05
CA LEU A 249 1.52 -12.87 6.42
C LEU A 249 2.02 -14.24 6.88
N THR A 250 1.25 -15.31 6.69
CA THR A 250 1.70 -16.67 6.99
C THR A 250 2.91 -17.08 6.13
N ALA A 251 2.91 -16.77 4.83
CA ALA A 251 4.03 -17.09 3.94
C ALA A 251 5.33 -16.38 4.35
N TYR A 252 5.26 -15.17 4.88
CA TYR A 252 6.42 -14.43 5.39
C TYR A 252 7.15 -15.17 6.52
N TRP A 253 6.44 -16.02 7.27
CA TRP A 253 6.99 -16.82 8.36
C TRP A 253 7.45 -18.23 7.94
N ALA A 254 7.49 -18.52 6.64
CA ALA A 254 8.04 -19.78 6.13
C ALA A 254 9.53 -19.97 6.52
N ASP A 255 9.96 -21.23 6.61
CA ASP A 255 11.28 -21.61 7.09
C ASP A 255 12.41 -21.18 6.15
N ASP A 256 12.17 -21.22 4.84
CA ASP A 256 13.12 -20.76 3.82
C ASP A 256 13.43 -19.27 3.97
N LEU A 257 12.48 -18.46 4.42
CA LEU A 257 12.67 -17.04 4.68
C LEU A 257 13.34 -16.74 6.03
N ALA A 258 13.63 -17.73 6.88
CA ALA A 258 14.15 -17.49 8.23
C ALA A 258 15.44 -16.64 8.20
N GLN A 259 16.39 -16.96 7.32
CA GLN A 259 17.65 -16.22 7.23
C GLN A 259 17.46 -14.75 6.85
N VAL A 260 16.62 -14.47 5.85
CA VAL A 260 16.39 -13.10 5.37
C VAL A 260 15.49 -12.31 6.33
N ARG A 261 14.59 -13.00 7.04
CA ARG A 261 13.74 -12.44 8.10
C ARG A 261 14.56 -12.08 9.35
N ASP A 262 15.52 -12.91 9.72
CA ASP A 262 16.45 -12.62 10.82
C ASP A 262 17.27 -11.37 10.49
N TYR A 263 17.74 -11.22 9.26
CA TYR A 263 18.51 -10.06 8.81
C TYR A 263 17.76 -8.72 8.97
N VAL A 264 16.42 -8.71 8.95
CA VAL A 264 15.61 -7.49 9.11
C VAL A 264 15.10 -7.24 10.53
N THR A 265 15.54 -8.05 11.50
CA THR A 265 15.17 -7.92 12.92
C THR A 265 15.95 -6.78 13.61
N PRO A 266 15.47 -6.20 14.73
CA PRO A 266 16.21 -5.21 15.51
C PRO A 266 17.65 -5.63 15.83
N GLY A 267 18.57 -4.68 15.77
CA GLY A 267 20.01 -4.92 16.00
C GLY A 267 20.76 -5.46 14.78
N GLN A 268 20.07 -5.88 13.71
CA GLN A 268 20.71 -6.33 12.47
C GLN A 268 20.89 -5.21 11.45
N PRO A 269 21.85 -5.35 10.50
CA PRO A 269 22.08 -4.38 9.45
C PRO A 269 20.93 -4.23 8.46
N GLY A 270 19.91 -5.11 8.47
CA GLY A 270 18.73 -5.00 7.62
C GLY A 270 17.47 -4.50 8.32
N ARG A 271 17.53 -4.07 9.59
CA ARG A 271 16.35 -3.57 10.33
C ARG A 271 15.53 -2.56 9.50
N ASN A 272 14.20 -2.57 9.57
CA ASN A 272 13.33 -1.64 8.80
C ASN A 272 13.27 -1.92 7.27
N CYS A 273 13.52 -3.16 6.86
CA CYS A 273 13.34 -3.65 5.49
C CYS A 273 12.29 -4.77 5.39
N GLU A 274 11.47 -4.95 6.43
CA GLU A 274 10.43 -5.98 6.49
C GLU A 274 9.34 -5.74 5.43
N ASP A 275 9.08 -4.48 5.10
CA ASP A 275 8.16 -4.04 4.04
C ASP A 275 8.65 -4.42 2.63
N ILE A 276 9.96 -4.26 2.37
CA ILE A 276 10.61 -4.71 1.14
C ILE A 276 10.57 -6.23 1.07
N LEU A 277 10.93 -6.94 2.15
CA LEU A 277 10.88 -8.40 2.17
C LEU A 277 9.45 -8.91 1.91
N MET A 278 8.43 -8.30 2.51
CA MET A 278 7.04 -8.64 2.23
C MET A 278 6.67 -8.42 0.76
N SER A 279 7.19 -7.37 0.12
CA SER A 279 6.97 -7.14 -1.32
C SER A 279 7.58 -8.24 -2.18
N TYR A 280 8.77 -8.76 -1.81
CA TYR A 280 9.36 -9.93 -2.47
C TYR A 280 8.53 -11.20 -2.27
N VAL A 281 8.03 -11.44 -1.05
CA VAL A 281 7.16 -12.58 -0.73
C VAL A 281 5.91 -12.56 -1.62
N VAL A 282 5.23 -11.42 -1.71
CA VAL A 282 4.02 -11.29 -2.53
C VAL A 282 4.34 -11.44 -4.00
N ALA A 283 5.34 -10.75 -4.52
CA ALA A 283 5.68 -10.79 -5.95
C ALA A 283 6.10 -12.20 -6.39
N ASN A 284 6.89 -12.92 -5.59
CA ASN A 284 7.27 -14.30 -5.87
C ASN A 284 6.07 -15.25 -5.88
N LYS A 285 5.07 -15.00 -5.02
CA LYS A 285 3.88 -15.84 -4.92
C LYS A 285 2.86 -15.57 -6.03
N THR A 286 2.68 -14.31 -6.43
CA THR A 286 1.59 -13.89 -7.33
C THR A 286 2.06 -13.63 -8.76
N GLY A 287 3.31 -13.21 -8.96
CA GLY A 287 3.81 -12.72 -10.25
C GLY A 287 3.16 -11.40 -10.69
N HIS A 288 2.46 -10.69 -9.79
CA HIS A 288 1.74 -9.45 -10.11
C HIS A 288 2.39 -8.22 -9.47
N PRO A 289 2.37 -7.05 -10.13
CA PRO A 289 2.82 -5.81 -9.53
C PRO A 289 1.83 -5.34 -8.44
N PRO A 290 2.28 -4.55 -7.44
CA PRO A 290 1.38 -3.92 -6.49
C PRO A 290 0.53 -2.83 -7.17
N LEU A 291 -0.46 -2.31 -6.44
CA LEU A 291 -1.29 -1.18 -6.85
C LEU A 291 -1.10 0.00 -5.90
N PHE A 292 -0.72 1.14 -6.45
CA PHE A 292 -0.63 2.40 -5.72
C PHE A 292 -1.98 3.11 -5.71
N TYR A 293 -2.56 3.28 -4.53
CA TYR A 293 -3.73 4.11 -4.30
C TYR A 293 -3.28 5.47 -3.77
N GLU A 294 -3.50 6.53 -4.55
CA GLU A 294 -3.19 7.90 -4.17
C GLU A 294 -4.25 8.45 -3.21
N ALA A 295 -3.82 8.70 -1.98
CA ALA A 295 -4.61 9.35 -0.95
C ALA A 295 -3.75 10.35 -0.16
N VAL A 296 -4.40 11.37 0.39
CA VAL A 296 -3.73 12.32 1.29
C VAL A 296 -3.81 11.77 2.71
N GLY A 297 -2.65 11.35 3.24
CA GLY A 297 -2.49 10.93 4.63
C GLY A 297 -1.94 12.06 5.51
N VAL A 298 -2.20 11.97 6.81
CA VAL A 298 -1.55 12.75 7.85
C VAL A 298 -0.55 11.84 8.56
N ASP A 299 0.74 12.21 8.49
CA ASP A 299 1.81 11.59 9.25
C ASP A 299 2.08 12.44 10.51
N ALA A 300 1.66 11.93 11.66
CA ALA A 300 1.83 12.58 12.96
C ALA A 300 3.22 12.30 13.56
N GLY A 301 3.93 11.28 13.08
CA GLY A 301 5.27 10.91 13.53
C GLY A 301 6.30 11.97 13.16
N ASP A 302 6.08 12.63 12.03
CA ASP A 302 6.90 13.74 11.54
C ASP A 302 6.74 15.02 12.38
N ARG A 303 5.64 15.19 13.12
CA ARG A 303 5.25 16.49 13.69
C ARG A 303 5.59 16.69 15.16
N LYS A 304 5.79 15.64 15.95
CA LYS A 304 5.90 15.79 17.41
C LYS A 304 7.26 15.47 18.01
N GLU A 305 8.11 14.64 17.39
CA GLU A 305 9.34 14.21 18.08
C GLU A 305 10.63 14.18 17.26
N ASN A 306 10.68 14.44 15.95
CA ASN A 306 11.95 14.32 15.20
C ASN A 306 12.64 12.93 15.34
N HIS A 307 11.91 11.88 15.77
CA HIS A 307 12.43 10.53 16.02
C HIS A 307 11.87 9.51 15.01
N GLY A 308 11.25 9.97 13.91
CA GLY A 308 10.82 9.10 12.82
C GLY A 308 12.03 8.34 12.25
N ILE A 309 11.94 7.01 12.18
CA ILE A 309 13.01 6.13 11.67
C ILE A 309 13.40 6.51 10.23
N SER A 310 12.47 7.12 9.49
CA SER A 310 12.61 7.57 8.10
C SER A 310 13.40 8.87 7.91
N ILE A 311 13.48 9.77 8.90
CA ILE A 311 13.90 11.17 8.66
C ILE A 311 15.38 11.42 9.02
N ASN A 312 15.97 10.65 9.93
CA ASN A 312 17.30 10.93 10.49
C ASN A 312 18.38 9.88 10.17
N HIS A 313 18.21 9.09 9.11
CA HIS A 313 19.23 8.13 8.69
C HIS A 313 19.90 8.60 7.39
N PRO A 314 21.10 9.22 7.44
CA PRO A 314 21.85 9.64 6.25
C PRO A 314 22.20 8.49 5.29
N ASN A 315 21.95 7.25 5.70
CA ASN A 315 22.17 6.03 4.96
C ASN A 315 20.88 5.22 4.68
N LEU A 316 19.68 5.81 4.79
CA LEU A 316 18.42 5.04 4.61
C LEU A 316 18.33 4.38 3.23
N LEU A 317 18.73 5.10 2.17
CA LEU A 317 18.72 4.57 0.80
C LEU A 317 19.77 3.48 0.58
N SER A 318 20.99 3.67 1.10
CA SER A 318 22.05 2.67 1.00
C SER A 318 21.70 1.42 1.82
N HIS A 319 21.13 1.59 3.01
CA HIS A 319 20.63 0.52 3.86
C HIS A 319 19.56 -0.33 3.16
N ARG A 320 18.51 0.31 2.63
CA ARG A 320 17.44 -0.40 1.91
C ARG A 320 17.94 -1.07 0.63
N THR A 321 18.90 -0.46 -0.06
CA THR A 321 19.59 -1.07 -1.20
C THR A 321 20.32 -2.35 -0.80
N THR A 322 21.02 -2.37 0.34
CA THR A 322 21.68 -3.59 0.84
C THR A 322 20.66 -4.71 1.12
N CYS A 323 19.50 -4.38 1.70
CA CYS A 323 18.42 -5.36 1.89
C CYS A 323 17.95 -5.94 0.56
N VAL A 324 17.71 -5.09 -0.45
CA VAL A 324 17.31 -5.51 -1.80
C VAL A 324 18.31 -6.51 -2.39
N GLN A 325 19.60 -6.18 -2.38
CA GLN A 325 20.63 -7.07 -2.94
C GLN A 325 20.69 -8.43 -2.23
N LEU A 326 20.48 -8.45 -0.91
CA LEU A 326 20.43 -9.69 -0.14
C LEU A 326 19.18 -10.52 -0.49
N PHE A 327 18.03 -9.88 -0.70
CA PHE A 327 16.80 -10.57 -1.11
C PHE A 327 16.90 -11.09 -2.54
N GLU A 328 17.40 -10.31 -3.50
CA GLU A 328 17.62 -10.78 -4.87
C GLU A 328 18.55 -12.00 -4.90
N LYS A 329 19.61 -12.00 -4.06
CA LYS A 329 20.46 -13.18 -3.92
C LYS A 329 19.70 -14.39 -3.37
N HIS A 330 18.83 -14.20 -2.38
CA HIS A 330 18.01 -15.27 -1.80
C HIS A 330 17.04 -15.87 -2.83
N TYR A 331 16.37 -15.02 -3.62
CA TYR A 331 15.39 -15.44 -4.63
C TYR A 331 16.03 -15.84 -5.99
N GLY A 332 17.34 -15.67 -6.16
CA GLY A 332 18.04 -15.95 -7.43
C GLY A 332 17.77 -14.90 -8.52
N GLY A 333 17.28 -13.72 -8.14
CA GLY A 333 16.85 -12.63 -9.00
C GLY A 333 15.75 -11.80 -8.34
N SER A 334 15.31 -10.72 -9.01
CA SER A 334 14.19 -9.92 -8.54
C SER A 334 12.86 -10.51 -9.04
N PRO A 335 11.94 -10.93 -8.16
CA PRO A 335 10.59 -11.33 -8.55
C PRO A 335 9.65 -10.12 -8.75
N LEU A 336 10.11 -8.90 -8.45
CA LEU A 336 9.31 -7.69 -8.49
C LEU A 336 8.90 -7.35 -9.93
N VAL A 337 7.64 -6.92 -10.10
CA VAL A 337 7.09 -6.50 -11.39
C VAL A 337 6.82 -5.00 -11.34
N SER A 338 7.37 -4.26 -12.30
CA SER A 338 7.16 -2.81 -12.42
C SER A 338 5.83 -2.47 -13.06
N THR A 339 5.22 -1.39 -12.59
CA THR A 339 3.98 -0.82 -13.13
C THR A 339 3.99 0.70 -13.01
N SER A 340 3.16 1.37 -13.80
CA SER A 340 2.87 2.80 -13.71
C SER A 340 1.41 3.08 -13.34
N VAL A 341 0.62 2.04 -13.06
CA VAL A 341 -0.82 2.18 -12.75
C VAL A 341 -0.99 2.95 -11.45
N GLN A 342 -1.75 4.04 -11.47
CA GLN A 342 -2.07 4.81 -10.27
C GLN A 342 -3.59 4.90 -10.13
N ILE A 343 -4.08 4.52 -8.96
CA ILE A 343 -5.50 4.53 -8.64
C ILE A 343 -5.76 5.71 -7.73
N ARG A 344 -6.83 6.44 -7.98
CA ARG A 344 -7.26 7.56 -7.13
C ARG A 344 -8.76 7.67 -7.13
N ARG A 345 -9.32 8.17 -6.03
CA ARG A 345 -10.75 8.48 -5.99
C ARG A 345 -11.06 9.59 -6.97
N ARG A 346 -12.03 9.36 -7.85
CA ARG A 346 -12.59 10.43 -8.68
C ARG A 346 -13.41 11.35 -7.79
N LEU A 347 -12.91 12.56 -7.55
CA LEU A 347 -13.73 13.62 -6.97
C LEU A 347 -14.72 14.07 -8.06
N GLN A 348 -16.02 13.83 -7.86
CA GLN A 348 -17.01 14.50 -8.69
C GLN A 348 -16.93 16.00 -8.38
N PRO A 349 -16.81 16.87 -9.40
CA PRO A 349 -16.98 18.31 -9.18
C PRO A 349 -18.34 18.53 -8.53
N LEU A 350 -18.40 19.34 -7.48
CA LEU A 350 -19.67 19.86 -6.97
C LEU A 350 -20.35 20.52 -8.17
N THR A 351 -21.43 19.92 -8.67
CA THR A 351 -22.29 20.57 -9.64
C THR A 351 -22.82 21.82 -8.97
N ALA A 352 -22.34 22.99 -9.42
CA ALA A 352 -22.93 24.26 -9.03
C ALA A 352 -24.40 24.21 -9.47
N HIS A 353 -25.30 23.99 -8.53
CA HIS A 353 -26.71 24.29 -8.73
C HIS A 353 -26.79 25.81 -8.89
N HIS A 354 -26.96 26.23 -10.14
CA HIS A 354 -27.24 27.61 -10.52
C HIS A 354 -28.67 28.00 -10.18
#